data_AF-A0A7Z9IDP9-F1
#
_entry.id   AF-A0A7Z9IDP9-F1
#
_cell.length_a   1.000
_cell.length_b   1.000
_cell.length_c   1.000
_cell.angle_alpha   90.00
_cell.angle_beta   90.00
_cell.angle_gamma   90.00
#
_symmetry.space_group_name_H-M   'P 1'
#
loop_
_entity.id
_entity.type
_entity.pdbx_description
1 polymer ?
#
loop_
_entity_poly.entity_id
_entity_poly.type
_entity_poly.pdbx_seq_one_letter_code
_entity_poly.pdbx_strand_id
1 'polypeptide(L)'
;MVFGLACFLFAVTSISILVAEGPKISDPSKVDSDYALQGEYSGNYEDEDGNTVKAGAQVIASGNGKFRIAFYHGGLPGDGFKNDKSTIVRADGELKDGQVRFEHKEIGTVVLNDGRLELYDLTDKDGAALAKVHRKSSTLGKKPPAGAVVLFNGKDVDAWKNGKKAPDGLLMTGQTSKARFQDHYVHVEFRIPYQPLDRGQARGNAGIYVQGRYEVQMLDSFGLVGKMNECGGVYSVSDTPINMCFPPLVWQTYDIYYTAARYDNAGKLMTNPWMTVYHNGVKIHDKLELPGNRNTTAAPLAAGPEAGPVYLQDHGCPVRFRNVWVVESAQQ
;
A
#
# COMPACT_ATOMS: atom_id res chain seq x y z
N MET A 1 7.54 62.41 10.44
CA MET A 1 6.58 61.48 9.82
C MET A 1 7.25 60.12 9.71
N VAL A 2 6.90 59.19 10.59
CA VAL A 2 7.42 57.82 10.61
C VAL A 2 6.39 56.95 9.89
N PHE A 3 6.80 56.27 8.82
CA PHE A 3 5.95 55.31 8.10
C PHE A 3 5.92 53.98 8.87
N GLY A 4 4.73 53.62 9.38
CA GLY A 4 4.48 52.32 9.99
C GLY A 4 4.12 51.29 8.91
N LEU A 5 4.93 50.23 8.82
CA LEU A 5 4.68 49.08 7.98
C LEU A 5 3.78 48.09 8.73
N ALA A 6 2.51 47.98 8.34
CA ALA A 6 1.59 47.00 8.91
C ALA A 6 1.77 45.64 8.20
N CYS A 7 2.39 44.68 8.89
CA CYS A 7 2.40 43.28 8.47
C CYS A 7 1.00 42.68 8.65
N PHE A 8 0.34 42.33 7.55
CA PHE A 8 -0.83 41.46 7.57
C PHE A 8 -0.37 40.01 7.79
N LEU A 9 -0.55 39.48 9.01
CA LEU A 9 -0.55 38.04 9.25
C LEU A 9 -1.88 37.46 8.72
N PHE A 10 -1.80 36.70 7.63
CA PHE A 10 -2.88 35.79 7.26
C PHE A 10 -2.84 34.58 8.19
N ALA A 11 -3.70 34.58 9.21
CA ALA A 11 -4.00 33.38 9.99
C ALA A 11 -4.89 32.47 9.15
N VAL A 12 -4.30 31.44 8.52
CA VAL A 12 -5.07 30.35 7.92
C VAL A 12 -5.57 29.48 9.07
N THR A 13 -6.79 29.73 9.55
CA THR A 13 -7.49 28.83 10.45
C THR A 13 -7.94 27.61 9.65
N SER A 14 -7.16 26.53 9.68
CA SER A 14 -7.58 25.22 9.21
C SER A 14 -8.70 24.71 10.12
N ILE A 15 -9.94 24.76 9.62
CA ILE A 15 -11.07 24.07 10.24
C ILE A 15 -10.84 22.57 10.00
N SER A 16 -10.22 21.91 10.97
CA SER A 16 -10.20 20.45 11.04
C SER A 16 -11.60 19.99 11.40
N ILE A 17 -12.40 19.58 10.41
CA ILE A 17 -13.60 18.80 10.69
C ILE A 17 -13.10 17.49 11.30
N LEU A 18 -13.27 17.35 12.61
CA LEU A 18 -13.04 16.10 13.33
C LEU A 18 -14.16 15.13 12.93
N VAL A 19 -13.99 14.44 11.79
CA VAL A 19 -14.68 13.18 11.59
C VAL A 19 -14.04 12.24 12.62
N ALA A 20 -14.82 11.75 13.59
CA ALA A 20 -14.31 10.78 14.56
C ALA A 20 -13.67 9.60 13.80
N GLU A 21 -12.40 9.32 14.08
CA GLU A 21 -11.68 8.21 13.45
C GLU A 21 -12.39 6.90 13.77
N GLY A 22 -12.57 6.05 12.75
CA GLY A 22 -13.17 4.73 12.93
C GLY A 22 -12.28 3.79 13.75
N PRO A 23 -12.77 2.57 14.09
CA PRO A 23 -11.96 1.60 14.78
C PRO A 23 -10.75 1.19 13.92
N LYS A 24 -9.55 1.26 14.52
CA LYS A 24 -8.29 0.87 13.90
C LYS A 24 -7.94 -0.57 14.26
N ILE A 25 -8.46 -1.53 13.50
CA ILE A 25 -8.41 -2.96 13.85
C ILE A 25 -7.15 -3.59 13.28
N SER A 26 -6.26 -4.10 14.15
CA SER A 26 -5.07 -4.87 13.75
C SER A 26 -5.14 -6.36 14.12
N ASP A 27 -6.09 -6.73 14.97
CA ASP A 27 -6.39 -8.11 15.36
C ASP A 27 -7.55 -8.64 14.49
N PRO A 28 -7.31 -9.66 13.64
CA PRO A 28 -8.35 -10.25 12.80
C PRO A 28 -9.54 -10.84 13.56
N SER A 29 -9.40 -11.14 14.85
CA SER A 29 -10.52 -11.62 15.67
C SER A 29 -11.51 -10.53 16.08
N LYS A 30 -11.19 -9.25 15.79
CA LYS A 30 -11.97 -8.07 16.18
C LYS A 30 -12.64 -7.37 15.00
N VAL A 31 -12.63 -7.99 13.82
CA VAL A 31 -13.28 -7.45 12.62
C VAL A 31 -14.80 -7.57 12.70
N ASP A 32 -15.49 -6.71 11.97
CA ASP A 32 -16.94 -6.78 11.78
C ASP A 32 -17.33 -7.81 10.72
N SER A 33 -18.65 -7.97 10.49
CA SER A 33 -19.18 -8.86 9.45
C SER A 33 -18.83 -8.41 8.03
N ASP A 34 -18.63 -7.11 7.80
CA ASP A 34 -18.30 -6.58 6.46
C ASP A 34 -16.95 -7.12 5.97
N TYR A 35 -16.01 -7.35 6.90
CA TYR A 35 -14.71 -7.95 6.58
C TYR A 35 -14.83 -9.33 5.91
N ALA A 36 -15.83 -10.13 6.29
CA ALA A 36 -16.04 -11.45 5.70
C ALA A 36 -16.45 -11.38 4.22
N LEU A 37 -17.06 -10.27 3.78
CA LEU A 37 -17.46 -10.02 2.40
C LEU A 37 -16.36 -9.31 1.59
N GLN A 38 -15.54 -8.49 2.24
CA GLN A 38 -14.36 -7.87 1.62
C GLN A 38 -13.37 -8.93 1.11
N GLY A 39 -12.72 -8.64 -0.03
CA GLY A 39 -11.62 -9.46 -0.52
C GLY A 39 -11.48 -9.45 -2.03
N GLU A 40 -10.65 -10.35 -2.52
CA GLU A 40 -10.45 -10.57 -3.95
C GLU A 40 -11.33 -11.72 -4.43
N TYR A 41 -11.83 -11.58 -5.65
CA TYR A 41 -12.65 -12.56 -6.33
C TYR A 41 -12.10 -12.75 -7.74
N SER A 42 -12.06 -13.99 -8.23
CA SER A 42 -11.60 -14.28 -9.58
C SER A 42 -12.32 -15.48 -10.18
N GLY A 43 -12.37 -15.50 -11.49
CA GLY A 43 -13.05 -16.51 -12.30
C GLY A 43 -12.91 -16.16 -13.77
N ASN A 44 -13.72 -16.79 -14.61
CA ASN A 44 -13.80 -16.48 -16.02
C ASN A 44 -15.25 -16.18 -16.39
N TYR A 45 -15.46 -15.40 -17.44
CA TYR A 45 -16.76 -15.15 -18.06
C TYR A 45 -16.61 -15.25 -19.59
N GLU A 46 -17.74 -15.33 -20.29
CA GLU A 46 -17.77 -15.32 -21.75
C GLU A 46 -18.04 -13.87 -22.22
N ASP A 47 -17.19 -13.34 -23.11
CA ASP A 47 -17.42 -12.02 -23.72
C ASP A 47 -18.45 -12.07 -24.87
N GLU A 48 -18.76 -10.92 -25.47
CA GLU A 48 -19.76 -10.79 -26.54
C GLU A 48 -19.42 -11.63 -27.79
N ASP A 49 -18.14 -11.96 -27.97
CA ASP A 49 -17.62 -12.77 -29.09
C ASP A 49 -17.57 -14.27 -28.76
N GLY A 50 -18.02 -14.69 -27.57
CA GLY A 50 -18.01 -16.09 -27.13
C GLY A 50 -16.66 -16.55 -26.56
N ASN A 51 -15.71 -15.65 -26.31
CA ASN A 51 -14.41 -16.02 -25.78
C ASN A 51 -14.44 -16.13 -24.26
N THR A 52 -13.77 -17.14 -23.72
CA THR A 52 -13.53 -17.22 -22.27
C THR A 52 -12.48 -16.20 -21.86
N VAL A 53 -12.89 -15.21 -21.04
CA VAL A 53 -12.01 -14.17 -20.51
C VAL A 53 -11.90 -14.25 -19.00
N LYS A 54 -10.68 -14.10 -18.48
CA LYS A 54 -10.43 -14.02 -17.04
C LYS A 54 -10.96 -12.69 -16.47
N ALA A 55 -11.55 -12.76 -15.28
CA ALA A 55 -11.98 -11.60 -14.51
C ALA A 55 -11.41 -11.61 -13.10
N GLY A 56 -11.21 -10.40 -12.58
CA GLY A 56 -10.87 -10.16 -11.20
C GLY A 56 -11.76 -9.06 -10.62
N ALA A 57 -12.09 -9.16 -9.35
CA ALA A 57 -12.76 -8.09 -8.62
C ALA A 57 -12.17 -7.94 -7.22
N GLN A 58 -12.09 -6.71 -6.76
CA GLN A 58 -11.76 -6.36 -5.39
C GLN A 58 -13.01 -5.75 -4.77
N VAL A 59 -13.61 -6.41 -3.78
CA VAL A 59 -14.73 -5.88 -2.98
C VAL A 59 -14.15 -5.27 -1.73
N ILE A 60 -14.40 -3.98 -1.50
CA ILE A 60 -13.80 -3.17 -0.44
C ILE A 60 -14.88 -2.78 0.56
N ALA A 61 -14.69 -3.16 1.82
CA ALA A 61 -15.59 -2.70 2.88
C ALA A 61 -15.38 -1.20 3.13
N SER A 62 -16.50 -0.49 3.19
CA SER A 62 -16.63 0.93 3.48
C SER A 62 -17.32 1.19 4.82
N GLY A 63 -17.65 0.10 5.55
CA GLY A 63 -18.23 0.07 6.88
C GLY A 63 -19.74 0.27 6.89
N ASN A 64 -20.37 -0.22 7.96
CA ASN A 64 -21.82 -0.14 8.16
C ASN A 64 -22.62 -0.74 7.00
N GLY A 65 -22.19 -1.91 6.49
CA GLY A 65 -22.84 -2.60 5.38
C GLY A 65 -22.62 -1.94 4.02
N LYS A 66 -21.75 -0.94 3.90
CA LYS A 66 -21.42 -0.28 2.63
C LYS A 66 -20.16 -0.88 2.02
N PHE A 67 -20.17 -1.01 0.71
CA PHE A 67 -19.07 -1.59 -0.05
C PHE A 67 -18.77 -0.79 -1.30
N ARG A 68 -17.55 -0.99 -1.80
CA ARG A 68 -17.16 -0.63 -3.17
C ARG A 68 -16.70 -1.88 -3.88
N ILE A 69 -16.82 -1.88 -5.20
CA ILE A 69 -16.18 -2.87 -6.05
C ILE A 69 -15.23 -2.16 -7.02
N ALA A 70 -14.06 -2.75 -7.24
CA ALA A 70 -13.21 -2.47 -8.38
C ALA A 70 -13.14 -3.75 -9.22
N PHE A 71 -13.66 -3.70 -10.44
CA PHE A 71 -13.69 -4.81 -11.36
C PHE A 71 -12.58 -4.65 -12.42
N TYR A 72 -11.93 -5.77 -12.74
CA TYR A 72 -10.76 -5.84 -13.59
C TYR A 72 -10.99 -6.84 -14.71
N HIS A 73 -11.03 -6.32 -15.93
CA HIS A 73 -11.01 -7.15 -17.13
C HIS A 73 -9.63 -7.79 -17.32
N GLY A 74 -9.59 -9.08 -17.63
CA GLY A 74 -8.35 -9.85 -17.79
C GLY A 74 -7.76 -10.43 -16.50
N GLY A 75 -8.39 -10.22 -15.33
CA GLY A 75 -7.96 -10.79 -14.04
C GLY A 75 -7.57 -9.75 -13.00
N LEU A 76 -7.08 -10.17 -11.83
CA LEU A 76 -6.68 -9.27 -10.73
C LEU A 76 -5.35 -8.56 -11.05
N PRO A 77 -5.02 -7.44 -10.36
CA PRO A 77 -3.68 -6.84 -10.44
C PRO A 77 -2.59 -7.89 -10.16
N GLY A 78 -1.61 -8.00 -11.06
CA GLY A 78 -0.51 -8.98 -11.00
C GLY A 78 -0.90 -10.39 -11.43
N ASP A 79 -2.15 -10.59 -11.87
CA ASP A 79 -2.69 -11.87 -12.31
C ASP A 79 -3.61 -11.69 -13.53
N GLY A 80 -3.00 -11.27 -14.64
CA GLY A 80 -3.64 -11.14 -15.95
C GLY A 80 -4.06 -9.72 -16.33
N PHE A 81 -4.41 -8.87 -15.35
CA PHE A 81 -4.72 -7.46 -15.61
C PHE A 81 -3.56 -6.75 -16.33
N LYS A 82 -3.88 -6.04 -17.42
CA LYS A 82 -2.88 -5.38 -18.28
C LYS A 82 -2.40 -4.02 -17.77
N ASN A 83 -2.76 -3.65 -16.54
CA ASN A 83 -2.39 -2.39 -15.89
C ASN A 83 -2.94 -1.12 -16.57
N ASP A 84 -3.93 -1.26 -17.46
CA ASP A 84 -4.67 -0.10 -17.97
C ASP A 84 -5.71 0.35 -16.95
N LYS A 85 -5.31 1.31 -16.12
CA LYS A 85 -6.13 1.83 -15.03
C LYS A 85 -7.44 2.47 -15.50
N SER A 86 -7.54 2.88 -16.77
CA SER A 86 -8.77 3.47 -17.33
C SER A 86 -9.89 2.44 -17.52
N THR A 87 -9.54 1.16 -17.60
CA THR A 87 -10.50 0.05 -17.78
C THR A 87 -11.08 -0.47 -16.46
N ILE A 88 -10.65 0.07 -15.31
CA ILE A 88 -11.14 -0.39 -14.01
C ILE A 88 -12.53 0.19 -13.76
N VAL A 89 -13.52 -0.69 -13.74
CA VAL A 89 -14.92 -0.34 -13.48
C VAL A 89 -15.15 -0.30 -11.97
N ARG A 90 -15.88 0.70 -11.49
CA ARG A 90 -16.19 0.85 -10.07
C ARG A 90 -17.67 1.12 -9.84
N ALA A 91 -18.17 0.57 -8.74
CA ALA A 91 -19.52 0.84 -8.25
C ALA A 91 -19.53 0.79 -6.72
N ASP A 92 -20.48 1.51 -6.12
CA ASP A 92 -20.80 1.40 -4.70
C ASP A 92 -21.93 0.36 -4.53
N GLY A 93 -21.99 -0.28 -3.37
CA GLY A 93 -23.01 -1.26 -3.03
C GLY A 93 -23.35 -1.22 -1.54
N GLU A 94 -24.51 -1.78 -1.19
CA GLU A 94 -25.02 -1.84 0.18
C GLU A 94 -25.54 -3.25 0.48
N LEU A 95 -25.23 -3.74 1.67
CA LEU A 95 -25.69 -5.03 2.17
C LEU A 95 -27.17 -4.94 2.53
N LYS A 96 -28.01 -5.70 1.82
CA LYS A 96 -29.44 -5.85 2.06
C LYS A 96 -29.80 -7.32 1.90
N ASP A 97 -30.56 -7.85 2.87
CA ASP A 97 -31.07 -9.23 2.84
C ASP A 97 -29.98 -10.30 2.59
N GLY A 98 -28.78 -10.07 3.12
CA GLY A 98 -27.63 -10.99 2.99
C GLY A 98 -26.83 -10.85 1.68
N GLN A 99 -27.20 -9.92 0.80
CA GLN A 99 -26.55 -9.69 -0.49
C GLN A 99 -26.02 -8.27 -0.62
N VAL A 100 -24.94 -8.10 -1.38
CA VAL A 100 -24.46 -6.76 -1.77
C VAL A 100 -24.61 -6.62 -3.28
N ARG A 101 -25.46 -5.68 -3.72
CA ARG A 101 -25.67 -5.38 -5.14
C ARG A 101 -24.83 -4.17 -5.55
N PHE A 102 -24.07 -4.31 -6.63
CA PHE A 102 -23.30 -3.26 -7.28
C PHE A 102 -23.88 -3.02 -8.68
N GLU A 103 -24.33 -1.79 -8.94
CA GLU A 103 -24.97 -1.45 -10.21
C GLU A 103 -24.10 -0.47 -11.01
N HIS A 104 -23.87 -0.78 -12.29
CA HIS A 104 -23.21 0.12 -13.22
C HIS A 104 -24.07 0.29 -14.48
N LYS A 105 -24.54 1.52 -14.72
CA LYS A 105 -25.56 1.84 -15.73
C LYS A 105 -25.22 1.39 -17.16
N GLU A 106 -23.93 1.29 -17.47
CA GLU A 106 -23.44 1.00 -18.82
C GLU A 106 -22.92 -0.43 -18.97
N ILE A 107 -22.79 -1.19 -17.88
CA ILE A 107 -22.08 -2.48 -17.90
C ILE A 107 -22.94 -3.61 -17.36
N GLY A 108 -23.73 -3.36 -16.30
CA GLY A 108 -24.56 -4.39 -15.69
C GLY A 108 -24.53 -4.36 -14.18
N THR A 109 -24.87 -5.50 -13.60
CA THR A 109 -24.99 -5.69 -12.15
C THR A 109 -24.03 -6.77 -11.68
N VAL A 110 -23.42 -6.56 -10.51
CA VAL A 110 -22.73 -7.62 -9.78
C VAL A 110 -23.41 -7.83 -8.45
N VAL A 111 -23.72 -9.08 -8.10
CA VAL A 111 -24.31 -9.44 -6.81
C VAL A 111 -23.32 -10.29 -6.03
N LEU A 112 -22.94 -9.83 -4.84
CA LEU A 112 -22.23 -10.66 -3.86
C LEU A 112 -23.26 -11.45 -3.06
N ASN A 113 -23.27 -12.76 -3.27
CA ASN A 113 -24.18 -13.71 -2.64
C ASN A 113 -23.38 -14.96 -2.22
N ASP A 114 -23.52 -15.39 -0.98
CA ASP A 114 -22.85 -16.59 -0.44
C ASP A 114 -21.34 -16.70 -0.78
N GLY A 115 -20.61 -15.58 -0.68
CA GLY A 115 -19.16 -15.55 -0.95
C GLY A 115 -18.77 -15.69 -2.43
N ARG A 116 -19.73 -15.53 -3.36
CA ARG A 116 -19.52 -15.49 -4.80
C ARG A 116 -20.01 -14.17 -5.39
N LEU A 117 -19.30 -13.66 -6.39
CA LEU A 117 -19.78 -12.53 -7.19
C LEU A 117 -20.43 -13.06 -8.45
N GLU A 118 -21.75 -12.99 -8.49
CA GLU A 118 -22.57 -13.31 -9.66
C GLU A 118 -22.62 -12.08 -10.58
N LEU A 119 -22.25 -12.27 -11.84
CA LEU A 119 -22.21 -11.21 -12.85
C LEU A 119 -23.49 -11.27 -13.68
N TYR A 120 -24.13 -10.13 -13.90
CA TYR A 120 -25.32 -10.00 -14.73
C TYR A 120 -25.10 -8.90 -15.76
N ASP A 121 -25.39 -9.20 -17.03
CA ASP A 121 -25.42 -8.19 -18.08
C ASP A 121 -26.61 -7.22 -17.90
N LEU A 122 -26.75 -6.25 -18.79
CA LEU A 122 -27.86 -5.28 -18.75
C LEU A 122 -29.25 -5.92 -18.98
N THR A 123 -29.32 -7.20 -19.32
CA THR A 123 -30.56 -7.95 -19.58
C THR A 123 -30.93 -8.91 -18.43
N ASP A 124 -30.18 -8.90 -17.33
CA ASP A 124 -30.35 -9.78 -16.16
C ASP A 124 -30.33 -11.29 -16.53
N LYS A 125 -29.64 -11.67 -17.60
CA LYS A 125 -29.34 -13.08 -17.85
C LYS A 125 -28.28 -13.56 -16.86
N ASP A 126 -28.46 -14.78 -16.35
CA ASP A 126 -27.47 -15.45 -15.48
C ASP A 126 -26.09 -15.44 -16.15
N GLY A 127 -25.16 -14.67 -15.58
CA GLY A 127 -23.78 -14.63 -16.02
C GLY A 127 -22.86 -15.42 -15.09
N ALA A 128 -21.58 -15.46 -15.48
CA ALA A 128 -20.57 -16.19 -14.74
C ALA A 128 -20.43 -15.73 -13.29
N ALA A 129 -19.88 -16.61 -12.44
CA ALA A 129 -19.64 -16.30 -11.03
C ALA A 129 -18.14 -16.32 -10.69
N LEU A 130 -17.66 -15.29 -10.00
CA LEU A 130 -16.29 -15.21 -9.48
C LEU A 130 -16.25 -15.76 -8.05
N ALA A 131 -15.28 -16.63 -7.78
CA ALA A 131 -15.07 -17.19 -6.45
C ALA A 131 -14.11 -16.31 -5.65
N LYS A 132 -14.30 -16.24 -4.33
CA LYS A 132 -13.35 -15.55 -3.45
C LYS A 132 -11.99 -16.26 -3.48
N VAL A 133 -10.92 -15.47 -3.60
CA VAL A 133 -9.53 -15.97 -3.63
C VAL A 133 -8.69 -15.31 -2.54
N HIS A 134 -7.72 -16.07 -2.02
CA HIS A 134 -6.78 -15.59 -1.03
C HIS A 134 -5.36 -15.71 -1.57
N ARG A 135 -4.84 -14.59 -2.09
CA ARG A 135 -3.46 -14.53 -2.58
C ARG A 135 -2.48 -14.27 -1.45
N LYS A 136 -1.26 -14.76 -1.63
CA LYS A 136 -0.11 -14.55 -0.73
C LYS A 136 1.07 -14.08 -1.56
N SER A 137 1.88 -13.22 -0.97
CA SER A 137 3.14 -12.81 -1.61
C SER A 137 4.06 -14.01 -1.81
N SER A 138 4.72 -14.08 -2.97
CA SER A 138 5.74 -15.08 -3.26
C SER A 138 7.03 -14.89 -2.46
N THR A 139 7.24 -13.70 -1.87
CA THR A 139 8.39 -13.40 -0.99
C THR A 139 8.00 -13.39 0.50
N LEU A 140 6.80 -13.83 0.86
CA LEU A 140 6.40 -13.97 2.25
C LEU A 140 7.25 -15.04 2.97
N GLY A 141 7.80 -14.70 4.13
CA GLY A 141 8.68 -15.56 4.90
C GLY A 141 10.08 -15.71 4.28
N LYS A 142 10.46 -14.85 3.33
CA LYS A 142 11.78 -14.91 2.69
C LYS A 142 12.85 -14.75 3.74
N LYS A 143 13.67 -15.79 3.90
CA LYS A 143 14.75 -15.81 4.89
C LYS A 143 15.81 -14.77 4.53
N PRO A 144 16.40 -14.08 5.52
CA PRO A 144 17.56 -13.24 5.28
C PRO A 144 18.68 -14.09 4.63
N PRO A 145 19.29 -13.62 3.53
CA PRO A 145 20.45 -14.29 2.96
C PRO A 145 21.67 -14.17 3.88
N ALA A 146 22.71 -14.95 3.62
CA ALA A 146 23.98 -14.83 4.34
C ALA A 146 24.54 -13.40 4.22
N GLY A 147 25.00 -12.84 5.34
CA GLY A 147 25.52 -11.47 5.41
C GLY A 147 24.45 -10.38 5.56
N ALA A 148 23.16 -10.72 5.57
CA ALA A 148 22.11 -9.74 5.83
C ALA A 148 22.13 -9.24 7.28
N VAL A 149 21.93 -7.93 7.44
CA VAL A 149 21.62 -7.30 8.72
C VAL A 149 20.15 -7.55 9.03
N VAL A 150 19.86 -8.39 10.02
CA VAL A 150 18.49 -8.66 10.46
C VAL A 150 18.05 -7.54 11.40
N LEU A 151 17.09 -6.74 10.98
CA LEU A 151 16.52 -5.66 11.78
C LEU A 151 15.39 -6.16 12.68
N PHE A 152 14.59 -7.14 12.24
CA PHE A 152 13.56 -7.74 13.08
C PHE A 152 13.23 -9.17 12.66
N ASN A 153 13.46 -10.12 13.57
CA ASN A 153 13.25 -11.57 13.38
C ASN A 153 11.96 -12.10 14.04
N GLY A 154 11.12 -11.21 14.61
CA GLY A 154 9.94 -11.59 15.40
C GLY A 154 10.18 -11.67 16.91
N LYS A 155 11.41 -11.46 17.39
CA LYS A 155 11.75 -11.51 18.82
C LYS A 155 12.36 -10.20 19.30
N ASP A 156 13.54 -9.87 18.78
CA ASP A 156 14.40 -8.83 19.34
C ASP A 156 14.22 -7.52 18.59
N VAL A 157 14.24 -6.41 19.33
CA VAL A 157 14.08 -5.06 18.76
C VAL A 157 15.33 -4.19 18.95
N ASP A 158 16.45 -4.81 19.29
CA ASP A 158 17.70 -4.12 19.62
C ASP A 158 18.34 -3.42 18.41
N ALA A 159 17.99 -3.81 17.20
CA ALA A 159 18.42 -3.16 15.97
C ALA A 159 17.76 -1.78 15.75
N TRP A 160 16.78 -1.40 16.57
CA TRP A 160 16.02 -0.15 16.47
C TRP A 160 16.36 0.79 17.63
N LYS A 161 16.39 2.11 17.37
CA LYS A 161 16.75 3.12 18.40
C LYS A 161 15.81 3.09 19.60
N ASN A 162 14.50 2.96 19.37
CA ASN A 162 13.44 2.89 20.38
C ASN A 162 12.51 1.71 20.08
N GLY A 163 13.12 0.52 19.91
CA GLY A 163 12.44 -0.72 19.54
C GLY A 163 11.17 -0.98 20.36
N LYS A 164 10.02 -1.09 19.69
CA LYS A 164 8.73 -1.39 20.34
C LYS A 164 7.96 -2.47 19.60
N LYS A 165 7.36 -3.37 20.38
CA LYS A 165 6.43 -4.40 19.90
C LYS A 165 5.04 -4.13 20.45
N ALA A 166 4.04 -4.49 19.66
CA ALA A 166 2.68 -4.58 20.14
C ALA A 166 2.51 -5.86 21.02
N PRO A 167 1.41 -5.98 21.77
CA PRO A 167 1.15 -7.15 22.62
C PRO A 167 1.16 -8.50 21.87
N ASP A 168 0.89 -8.47 20.56
CA ASP A 168 0.96 -9.64 19.65
C ASP A 168 2.40 -10.01 19.23
N GLY A 169 3.41 -9.32 19.75
CA GLY A 169 4.83 -9.57 19.47
C GLY A 169 5.31 -9.00 18.14
N LEU A 170 4.46 -8.33 17.36
CA LEU A 170 4.84 -7.72 16.10
C LEU A 170 5.47 -6.34 16.29
N LEU A 171 6.40 -5.97 15.41
CA LEU A 171 7.04 -4.67 15.46
C LEU A 171 6.03 -3.56 15.10
N MET A 172 6.04 -2.48 15.89
CA MET A 172 5.15 -1.33 15.69
C MET A 172 5.71 -0.35 14.64
N THR A 173 4.91 0.64 14.26
CA THR A 173 5.34 1.84 13.54
C THR A 173 6.32 2.70 14.37
N GLY A 174 6.91 3.72 13.74
CA GLY A 174 7.78 4.69 14.41
C GLY A 174 9.16 4.14 14.76
N GLN A 175 9.71 3.25 13.93
CA GLN A 175 10.97 2.55 14.20
C GLN A 175 12.07 3.05 13.28
N THR A 176 13.18 3.48 13.87
CA THR A 176 14.38 3.90 13.14
C THR A 176 15.51 2.92 13.45
N SER A 177 16.04 2.26 12.43
CA SER A 177 17.17 1.35 12.59
C SER A 177 18.41 2.10 13.12
N LYS A 178 19.22 1.38 13.91
CA LYS A 178 20.52 1.87 14.40
C LYS A 178 21.57 1.81 13.29
N ALA A 179 21.57 0.72 12.53
CA ALA A 179 22.39 0.57 11.33
C ALA A 179 22.00 1.60 10.27
N ARG A 180 22.98 2.02 9.47
CA ARG A 180 22.82 3.00 8.40
C ARG A 180 23.44 2.42 7.14
N PHE A 181 22.77 2.61 6.00
CA PHE A 181 23.06 1.92 4.76
C PHE A 181 23.30 2.92 3.62
N GLN A 182 24.22 2.60 2.70
CA GLN A 182 24.35 3.27 1.40
C GLN A 182 23.48 2.57 0.38
N ASP A 183 24.06 1.96 -0.65
CA ASP A 183 23.34 1.06 -1.55
C ASP A 183 22.89 -0.17 -0.75
N HIS A 184 21.63 -0.53 -0.88
CA HIS A 184 21.09 -1.67 -0.14
C HIS A 184 19.85 -2.25 -0.79
N TYR A 185 19.60 -3.50 -0.42
CA TYR A 185 18.34 -4.19 -0.60
C TYR A 185 17.68 -4.38 0.76
N VAL A 186 16.44 -3.92 0.94
CA VAL A 186 15.65 -4.17 2.13
C VAL A 186 14.44 -5.05 1.80
N HIS A 187 14.22 -6.07 2.64
CA HIS A 187 12.98 -6.82 2.70
C HIS A 187 12.21 -6.43 3.96
N VAL A 188 10.90 -6.26 3.81
CA VAL A 188 9.98 -6.03 4.94
C VAL A 188 8.66 -6.73 4.66
N GLU A 189 8.14 -7.45 5.65
CA GLU A 189 6.74 -7.87 5.67
C GLU A 189 5.93 -6.90 6.52
N PHE A 190 4.80 -6.47 6.00
CA PHE A 190 3.90 -5.54 6.66
C PHE A 190 2.44 -5.97 6.55
N ARG A 191 1.65 -5.58 7.54
CA ARG A 191 0.20 -5.82 7.58
C ARG A 191 -0.51 -4.52 7.94
N ILE A 192 -1.37 -4.08 7.04
CA ILE A 192 -2.17 -2.86 7.18
C ILE A 192 -3.42 -3.17 8.02
N PRO A 193 -3.83 -2.29 8.94
CA PRO A 193 -5.04 -2.50 9.74
C PRO A 193 -6.32 -2.38 8.92
N TYR A 194 -7.38 -3.03 9.39
CA TYR A 194 -8.73 -2.84 8.87
C TYR A 194 -9.36 -1.58 9.48
N GLN A 195 -9.68 -0.62 8.62
CA GLN A 195 -10.22 0.70 8.96
C GLN A 195 -11.35 1.07 8.00
N PRO A 196 -12.48 0.33 8.00
CA PRO A 196 -13.50 0.45 6.96
C PRO A 196 -14.19 1.83 6.94
N LEU A 197 -14.16 2.59 8.04
CA LEU A 197 -14.75 3.93 8.12
C LEU A 197 -13.78 5.05 7.72
N ASP A 198 -12.48 4.79 7.67
CA ASP A 198 -11.47 5.81 7.35
C ASP A 198 -11.23 5.89 5.83
N ARG A 199 -10.74 7.04 5.34
CA ARG A 199 -10.50 7.30 3.91
C ARG A 199 -9.20 8.05 3.69
N GLY A 200 -8.69 7.98 2.45
CA GLY A 200 -7.48 8.71 2.04
C GLY A 200 -6.29 8.39 2.95
N GLN A 201 -5.50 9.41 3.26
CA GLN A 201 -4.28 9.29 4.08
C GLN A 201 -4.54 8.93 5.55
N ALA A 202 -5.80 8.86 6.00
CA ALA A 202 -6.13 8.38 7.35
C ALA A 202 -6.32 6.86 7.39
N ARG A 203 -6.45 6.17 6.25
CA ARG A 203 -6.81 4.75 6.17
C ARG A 203 -5.55 3.85 6.09
N GLY A 204 -5.06 3.42 7.25
CA GLY A 204 -3.99 2.43 7.35
C GLY A 204 -2.61 2.95 6.92
N ASN A 205 -2.32 4.21 7.20
CA ASN A 205 -1.13 4.92 6.72
C ASN A 205 0.14 4.63 7.53
N ALA A 206 1.21 4.29 6.83
CA ALA A 206 2.60 4.26 7.28
C ALA A 206 3.52 4.35 6.04
N GLY A 207 4.82 4.20 6.21
CA GLY A 207 5.73 4.12 5.07
C GLY A 207 7.06 3.53 5.47
N ILE A 208 7.79 2.99 4.49
CA ILE A 208 9.20 2.65 4.66
C ILE A 208 10.06 3.67 3.93
N TYR A 209 10.92 4.34 4.68
CA TYR A 209 11.90 5.28 4.15
C TYR A 209 13.25 4.59 4.02
N VAL A 210 13.70 4.42 2.78
CA VAL A 210 15.08 3.99 2.51
C VAL A 210 16.04 5.17 2.69
N GLN A 211 17.15 4.89 3.36
CA GLN A 211 18.06 5.91 3.92
C GLN A 211 17.39 6.98 4.81
N GLY A 212 16.15 6.77 5.27
CA GLY A 212 15.42 7.79 6.00
C GLY A 212 15.13 9.04 5.14
N ARG A 213 15.11 8.88 3.80
CA ARG A 213 14.98 9.97 2.83
C ARG A 213 13.87 9.77 1.81
N TYR A 214 13.67 8.55 1.34
CA TYR A 214 12.73 8.26 0.25
C TYR A 214 11.71 7.22 0.67
N GLU A 215 10.45 7.62 0.69
CA GLU A 215 9.33 6.79 1.12
C GLU A 215 8.79 5.92 -0.01
N VAL A 216 8.75 4.61 0.23
CA VAL A 216 7.79 3.72 -0.42
C VAL A 216 6.58 3.62 0.50
N GLN A 217 5.45 4.11 0.00
CA GLN A 217 4.25 4.33 0.79
C GLN A 217 3.58 3.02 1.21
N MET A 218 2.96 3.01 2.40
CA MET A 218 2.07 1.95 2.88
C MET A 218 0.72 2.55 3.26
N LEU A 219 -0.34 2.14 2.58
CA LEU A 219 -1.68 2.67 2.82
C LEU A 219 -2.69 1.56 2.53
N ASP A 220 -3.85 1.53 3.22
CA ASP A 220 -4.95 0.69 2.75
C ASP A 220 -5.51 1.27 1.44
N SER A 221 -4.85 0.93 0.34
CA SER A 221 -5.21 1.31 -1.01
C SER A 221 -5.80 0.14 -1.80
N PHE A 222 -6.29 -0.89 -1.13
CA PHE A 222 -7.01 -1.99 -1.77
C PHE A 222 -8.18 -1.44 -2.61
N GLY A 223 -8.26 -1.82 -3.90
CA GLY A 223 -9.24 -1.30 -4.86
C GLY A 223 -8.97 0.10 -5.43
N LEU A 224 -7.95 0.81 -4.96
CA LEU A 224 -7.58 2.14 -5.47
C LEU A 224 -6.70 2.05 -6.73
N VAL A 225 -6.31 3.21 -7.28
CA VAL A 225 -5.63 3.29 -8.59
C VAL A 225 -4.09 3.21 -8.50
N GLY A 226 -3.51 3.23 -7.31
CA GLY A 226 -2.06 3.21 -7.10
C GLY A 226 -1.40 4.56 -7.38
N LYS A 227 -1.83 5.61 -6.67
CA LYS A 227 -1.19 6.93 -6.72
C LYS A 227 0.11 7.01 -5.93
N MET A 228 0.88 8.08 -6.16
CA MET A 228 2.17 8.34 -5.51
C MET A 228 2.11 8.33 -3.98
N ASN A 229 0.95 8.62 -3.40
CA ASN A 229 0.66 8.59 -1.97
C ASN A 229 -0.20 7.38 -1.54
N GLU A 230 -0.31 6.35 -2.36
CA GLU A 230 -0.97 5.07 -2.05
C GLU A 230 0.04 3.92 -1.94
N CYS A 231 -0.36 2.72 -1.49
CA CYS A 231 0.55 1.61 -1.25
C CYS A 231 1.38 1.29 -2.50
N GLY A 232 2.70 1.34 -2.36
CA GLY A 232 3.66 1.07 -3.41
C GLY A 232 4.03 2.30 -4.24
N GLY A 233 3.30 3.41 -4.11
CA GLY A 233 3.73 4.70 -4.64
C GLY A 233 5.02 5.19 -3.97
N VAL A 234 5.81 5.97 -4.72
CA VAL A 234 6.94 6.71 -4.14
C VAL A 234 6.47 8.12 -3.83
N TYR A 235 6.36 8.45 -2.54
CA TYR A 235 5.62 9.62 -2.08
C TYR A 235 6.14 10.92 -2.71
N SER A 236 5.25 11.71 -3.32
CA SER A 236 5.56 12.95 -4.06
C SER A 236 6.45 12.79 -5.29
N VAL A 237 6.71 11.56 -5.75
CA VAL A 237 7.63 11.26 -6.86
C VAL A 237 6.94 10.49 -7.98
N SER A 238 6.33 9.34 -7.69
CA SER A 238 5.79 8.47 -8.75
C SER A 238 4.59 7.65 -8.29
N ASP A 239 3.52 7.66 -9.09
CA ASP A 239 2.42 6.70 -9.02
C ASP A 239 2.96 5.28 -9.22
N THR A 240 2.38 4.26 -8.58
CA THR A 240 2.74 2.89 -8.91
C THR A 240 2.07 2.46 -10.21
N PRO A 241 2.78 1.94 -11.23
CA PRO A 241 2.20 1.37 -12.44
C PRO A 241 1.11 0.34 -12.18
N ILE A 242 1.24 -0.43 -11.10
CA ILE A 242 0.29 -1.45 -10.70
C ILE A 242 0.04 -1.38 -9.19
N ASN A 243 -1.25 -1.35 -8.79
CA ASN A 243 -1.61 -1.41 -7.38
C ASN A 243 -1.68 -2.87 -6.94
N MET A 244 -0.62 -3.33 -6.28
CA MET A 244 -0.50 -4.70 -5.76
C MET A 244 -0.90 -4.81 -4.28
N CYS A 245 -1.62 -3.82 -3.74
CA CYS A 245 -2.12 -3.90 -2.39
C CYS A 245 -3.19 -5.01 -2.28
N PHE A 246 -2.95 -5.98 -1.40
CA PHE A 246 -3.91 -6.94 -0.90
C PHE A 246 -4.85 -6.29 0.12
N PRO A 247 -5.98 -6.96 0.46
CA PRO A 247 -6.90 -6.48 1.48
C PRO A 247 -6.21 -6.24 2.83
N PRO A 248 -6.74 -5.34 3.69
CA PRO A 248 -6.22 -5.15 5.03
C PRO A 248 -6.23 -6.47 5.84
N LEU A 249 -5.33 -6.54 6.81
CA LEU A 249 -5.02 -7.73 7.62
C LEU A 249 -4.39 -8.92 6.87
N VAL A 250 -4.13 -8.79 5.57
CA VAL A 250 -3.29 -9.72 4.82
C VAL A 250 -1.83 -9.26 4.88
N TRP A 251 -0.90 -10.20 5.09
CA TRP A 251 0.52 -9.89 5.05
C TRP A 251 0.98 -9.61 3.63
N GLN A 252 1.72 -8.52 3.50
CA GLN A 252 2.31 -8.04 2.26
C GLN A 252 3.82 -7.96 2.40
N THR A 253 4.53 -7.94 1.27
CA THR A 253 5.97 -7.77 1.25
C THR A 253 6.39 -6.61 0.37
N TYR A 254 7.42 -5.89 0.82
CA TYR A 254 8.26 -5.10 -0.06
C TYR A 254 9.66 -5.69 -0.13
N ASP A 255 10.19 -5.71 -1.35
CA ASP A 255 11.59 -5.93 -1.65
C ASP A 255 12.08 -4.70 -2.42
N ILE A 256 12.91 -3.87 -1.78
CA ILE A 256 13.32 -2.56 -2.30
C ILE A 256 14.83 -2.57 -2.51
N TYR A 257 15.26 -2.41 -3.75
CA TYR A 257 16.66 -2.22 -4.14
C TYR A 257 16.89 -0.74 -4.33
N TYR A 258 17.80 -0.17 -3.55
CA TYR A 258 18.08 1.25 -3.51
C TYR A 258 19.55 1.51 -3.77
N THR A 259 19.83 2.41 -4.70
CA THR A 259 21.16 2.95 -4.94
C THR A 259 21.20 4.40 -4.49
N ALA A 260 22.13 4.71 -3.58
CA ALA A 260 22.26 6.04 -3.00
C ALA A 260 22.76 7.05 -4.04
N ALA A 261 22.44 8.32 -3.81
CA ALA A 261 23.03 9.41 -4.59
C ALA A 261 24.56 9.39 -4.48
N ARG A 262 25.25 9.83 -5.53
CA ARG A 262 26.71 10.01 -5.50
C ARG A 262 27.04 11.48 -5.49
N TYR A 263 28.07 11.83 -4.73
CA TYR A 263 28.57 13.19 -4.58
C TYR A 263 30.07 13.21 -4.83
N ASP A 264 30.58 14.33 -5.32
CA ASP A 264 32.03 14.55 -5.41
C ASP A 264 32.62 14.98 -4.05
N ASN A 265 33.94 15.15 -4.00
CA ASN A 265 34.66 15.56 -2.79
C ASN A 265 34.28 16.98 -2.31
N ALA A 266 33.65 17.80 -3.15
CA ALA A 266 33.15 19.13 -2.80
C ALA A 266 31.68 19.11 -2.33
N GLY A 267 31.05 17.93 -2.27
CA GLY A 267 29.65 17.76 -1.87
C GLY A 267 28.65 18.09 -2.98
N LYS A 268 29.11 18.20 -4.24
CA LYS A 268 28.21 18.40 -5.39
C LYS A 268 27.62 17.06 -5.79
N LEU A 269 26.29 17.05 -6.01
CA LEU A 269 25.58 15.89 -6.54
C LEU A 269 26.11 15.51 -7.93
N MET A 270 26.52 14.26 -8.09
CA MET A 270 27.03 13.67 -9.33
C MET A 270 25.98 12.79 -10.00
N THR A 271 25.31 11.93 -9.24
CA THR A 271 24.22 11.08 -9.75
C THR A 271 23.06 11.04 -8.75
N ASN A 272 21.85 11.12 -9.27
CA ASN A 272 20.63 10.93 -8.48
C ASN A 272 20.58 9.49 -7.92
N PRO A 273 19.88 9.28 -6.80
CA PRO A 273 19.55 7.95 -6.34
C PRO A 273 18.49 7.31 -7.24
N TRP A 274 18.40 5.99 -7.20
CA TRP A 274 17.34 5.25 -7.89
C TRP A 274 16.86 4.07 -7.06
N MET A 275 15.64 3.60 -7.34
CA MET A 275 15.11 2.40 -6.70
C MET A 275 14.34 1.49 -7.67
N THR A 276 14.42 0.19 -7.39
CA THR A 276 13.50 -0.82 -7.92
C THR A 276 12.70 -1.38 -6.75
N VAL A 277 11.39 -1.47 -6.91
CA VAL A 277 10.47 -1.90 -5.84
C VAL A 277 9.65 -3.07 -6.35
N TYR A 278 9.61 -4.14 -5.56
CA TYR A 278 8.66 -5.23 -5.73
C TYR A 278 7.67 -5.20 -4.57
N HIS A 279 6.40 -5.33 -4.92
CA HIS A 279 5.29 -5.46 -3.96
C HIS A 279 4.63 -6.81 -4.18
N ASN A 280 4.63 -7.64 -3.13
CA ASN A 280 4.10 -9.00 -3.18
C ASN A 280 4.74 -9.87 -4.27
N GLY A 281 6.03 -9.64 -4.55
CA GLY A 281 6.80 -10.35 -5.57
C GLY A 281 6.63 -9.82 -7.00
N VAL A 282 5.76 -8.84 -7.22
CA VAL A 282 5.56 -8.19 -8.53
C VAL A 282 6.39 -6.90 -8.57
N LYS A 283 7.20 -6.73 -9.62
CA LYS A 283 7.96 -5.48 -9.84
C LYS A 283 6.99 -4.35 -10.15
N ILE A 284 6.95 -3.34 -9.29
CA ILE A 284 6.08 -2.18 -9.43
C ILE A 284 6.84 -0.92 -9.85
N HIS A 285 8.09 -0.75 -9.44
CA HIS A 285 8.99 0.29 -9.97
C HIS A 285 10.25 -0.36 -10.50
N ASP A 286 10.74 0.10 -11.66
CA ASP A 286 11.96 -0.42 -12.29
C ASP A 286 12.95 0.72 -12.51
N LYS A 287 14.06 0.72 -11.75
CA LYS A 287 15.11 1.75 -11.79
C LYS A 287 14.56 3.18 -11.80
N LEU A 288 13.55 3.42 -10.97
CA LEU A 288 12.94 4.74 -10.82
C LEU A 288 13.99 5.70 -10.27
N GLU A 289 14.33 6.73 -11.06
CA GLU A 289 15.16 7.83 -10.60
C GLU A 289 14.42 8.66 -9.54
N LEU A 290 15.12 8.99 -8.46
CA LEU A 290 14.61 9.76 -7.34
C LEU A 290 15.26 11.16 -7.34
N PRO A 291 14.62 12.18 -6.76
CA PRO A 291 15.23 13.49 -6.69
C PRO A 291 16.47 13.47 -5.78
N GLY A 292 17.66 13.75 -6.32
CA GLY A 292 18.90 13.81 -5.52
C GLY A 292 19.08 15.10 -4.73
N ASN A 293 18.31 16.14 -5.05
CA ASN A 293 18.37 17.45 -4.40
C ASN A 293 17.34 17.64 -3.26
N ARG A 294 16.43 16.67 -3.03
CA ARG A 294 15.44 16.70 -1.95
C ARG A 294 15.07 15.29 -1.49
N ASN A 295 14.61 15.18 -0.24
CA ASN A 295 13.95 13.99 0.29
C ASN A 295 12.43 14.03 0.02
N THR A 296 11.74 12.92 0.29
CA THR A 296 10.27 12.89 0.34
C THR A 296 9.77 13.56 1.62
N THR A 297 8.49 13.96 1.63
CA THR A 297 7.85 14.61 2.77
C THR A 297 7.98 13.78 4.05
N ALA A 298 8.07 14.43 5.21
CA ALA A 298 8.17 13.80 6.53
C ALA A 298 9.37 12.85 6.75
N ALA A 299 10.35 12.84 5.82
CA ALA A 299 11.55 12.05 6.00
C ALA A 299 12.40 12.57 7.17
N PRO A 300 13.00 11.68 7.98
CA PRO A 300 13.81 12.08 9.13
C PRO A 300 15.17 12.66 8.74
N LEU A 301 15.63 12.47 7.50
CA LEU A 301 16.89 13.00 7.00
C LEU A 301 16.68 13.78 5.68
N ALA A 302 17.42 14.86 5.53
CA ALA A 302 17.53 15.58 4.25
C ALA A 302 18.33 14.75 3.22
N ALA A 303 18.19 15.09 1.93
CA ALA A 303 19.08 14.55 0.90
C ALA A 303 20.55 14.88 1.22
N GLY A 304 21.45 13.91 1.04
CA GLY A 304 22.86 14.07 1.38
C GLY A 304 23.69 12.81 1.15
N PRO A 305 25.03 12.92 1.24
CA PRO A 305 25.97 11.85 0.90
C PRO A 305 26.07 10.73 1.94
N GLU A 306 25.61 10.95 3.17
CA GLU A 306 25.82 10.00 4.26
C GLU A 306 24.88 8.80 4.18
N ALA A 307 25.36 7.63 4.63
CA ALA A 307 24.51 6.46 4.84
C ALA A 307 23.30 6.82 5.71
N GLY A 308 22.15 6.18 5.48
CA GLY A 308 20.90 6.49 6.18
C GLY A 308 20.23 5.26 6.77
N PRO A 309 19.39 5.39 7.81
CA PRO A 309 18.68 4.26 8.40
C PRO A 309 17.56 3.77 7.48
N VAL A 310 17.07 2.56 7.69
CA VAL A 310 15.67 2.23 7.41
C VAL A 310 14.79 2.87 8.48
N TYR A 311 13.75 3.60 8.06
CA TYR A 311 12.76 4.21 8.95
C TYR A 311 11.34 3.75 8.59
N LEU A 312 10.62 3.23 9.58
CA LEU A 312 9.22 2.84 9.48
C LEU A 312 8.36 3.95 10.11
N GLN A 313 7.62 4.68 9.29
CA GLN A 313 6.87 5.86 9.71
C GLN A 313 5.78 5.50 10.72
N ASP A 314 5.49 6.41 11.65
CA ASP A 314 4.26 6.41 12.43
C ASP A 314 3.34 7.54 11.95
N HIS A 315 2.15 7.16 11.50
CA HIS A 315 1.08 8.07 11.11
C HIS A 315 -0.21 7.78 11.88
N GLY A 316 -0.09 7.27 13.11
CA GLY A 316 -1.23 7.01 14.00
C GLY A 316 -2.11 5.82 13.57
N CYS A 317 -1.66 5.02 12.60
CA CYS A 317 -2.32 3.78 12.19
C CYS A 317 -1.52 2.57 12.67
N PRO A 318 -2.17 1.52 13.20
CA PRO A 318 -1.49 0.35 13.74
C PRO A 318 -1.04 -0.64 12.65
N VAL A 319 -0.26 -0.17 11.68
CA VAL A 319 0.49 -1.06 10.77
C VAL A 319 1.45 -1.91 11.60
N ARG A 320 1.63 -3.18 11.20
CA ARG A 320 2.52 -4.13 11.87
C ARG A 320 3.56 -4.65 10.92
N PHE A 321 4.75 -4.90 11.45
CA PHE A 321 5.88 -5.37 10.68
C PHE A 321 6.42 -6.68 11.24
N ARG A 322 6.94 -7.52 10.35
CA ARG A 322 7.76 -8.69 10.69
C ARG A 322 8.81 -8.93 9.61
N ASN A 323 9.76 -9.81 9.89
CA ASN A 323 10.78 -10.26 8.94
C ASN A 323 11.42 -9.09 8.18
N VAL A 324 12.15 -8.25 8.92
CA VAL A 324 12.81 -7.07 8.35
C VAL A 324 14.32 -7.32 8.32
N TRP A 325 14.91 -7.24 7.14
CA TRP A 325 16.36 -7.43 6.97
C TRP A 325 16.89 -6.65 5.76
N VAL A 326 18.18 -6.35 5.80
CA VAL A 326 18.87 -5.50 4.83
C VAL A 326 20.16 -6.17 4.37
N VAL A 327 20.46 -6.09 3.08
CA VAL A 327 21.76 -6.48 2.49
C VAL A 327 22.41 -5.24 1.93
N GLU A 328 23.63 -4.92 2.37
CA GLU A 328 24.41 -3.83 1.79
C GLU A 328 24.99 -4.22 0.42
N SER A 329 25.07 -3.24 -0.48
CA SER A 329 25.65 -3.39 -1.83
C SER A 329 25.00 -4.47 -2.69
N ALA A 330 23.72 -4.78 -2.46
CA ALA A 330 22.96 -5.69 -3.31
C ALA A 330 22.65 -5.01 -4.66
N GLN A 331 23.34 -5.45 -5.70
CA GLN A 331 22.98 -5.09 -7.08
C GLN A 331 21.75 -5.91 -7.52
N GLN A 332 20.89 -5.28 -8.32
CA GLN A 332 19.81 -5.96 -9.02
C GLN A 332 20.04 -5.95 -10.53
#